data_AF-A0A4U7F190-F1
#
_entry.id   AF-A0A4U7F190-F1
#
_cell.length_a   1.000
_cell.length_b   1.000
_cell.length_c   1.000
_cell.angle_alpha   90.00
_cell.angle_beta   90.00
_cell.angle_gamma   90.00
#
_symmetry.space_group_name_H-M   'P 1'
#
loop_
_entity.id
_entity.type
_entity.pdbx_description
1 polymer ?
#
loop_
_entity_poly.entity_id
_entity_poly.type
_entity_poly.pdbx_seq_one_letter_code
_entity_poly.pdbx_strand_id
1 'polypeptide(L)'
;MSNTDSEPKDKSDVYRDRNLLALAFIASYAECRARPQVGWWPDTDDVNGEEWAVIWANLPTGQVGWHIRREDVPDGLPKRDPEYDGYTTDEKNERLREWFTAVYDSDAVTEAPL
;
A
#
# COMPACT_ATOMS: atom_id res chain seq x y z
N MET A 1 -7.79 -9.10 27.86
CA MET A 1 -6.99 -7.92 28.24
C MET A 1 -7.05 -6.97 27.06
N SER A 2 -7.25 -5.68 27.30
CA SER A 2 -7.26 -4.68 26.22
C SER A 2 -5.81 -4.39 25.86
N ASN A 3 -5.36 -4.80 24.67
CA ASN A 3 -4.05 -4.40 24.18
C ASN A 3 -4.18 -2.95 23.68
N THR A 4 -3.43 -2.04 24.28
CA THR A 4 -3.45 -0.62 23.90
C THR A 4 -2.33 -0.31 22.93
N ASP A 5 -2.49 0.73 22.10
CA ASP A 5 -1.50 1.06 21.07
C ASP A 5 -0.13 1.49 21.65
N SER A 6 -0.11 1.96 22.90
CA SER A 6 1.10 2.39 23.60
C SER A 6 1.94 1.25 24.18
N GLU A 7 1.46 0.01 24.12
CA GLU A 7 2.20 -1.15 24.62
C GLU A 7 3.29 -1.60 23.63
N PRO A 8 4.37 -2.24 24.10
CA PRO A 8 5.37 -2.84 23.24
C PRO A 8 4.72 -3.84 22.28
N LYS A 9 4.98 -3.68 20.98
CA LYS A 9 4.49 -4.55 19.92
C LYS A 9 5.58 -5.51 19.49
N ASP A 10 5.20 -6.74 19.15
CA ASP A 10 6.14 -7.63 18.47
C ASP A 10 6.23 -7.28 16.97
N LYS A 11 7.18 -7.91 16.26
CA LYS A 11 7.36 -7.64 14.83
C LYS A 11 6.12 -7.99 14.01
N SER A 12 5.41 -9.06 14.36
CA SER A 12 4.23 -9.52 13.63
C SER A 12 3.07 -8.54 13.77
N ASP A 13 2.88 -7.98 14.96
CA ASP A 13 1.90 -6.91 15.21
C ASP A 13 2.20 -5.67 14.38
N VAL A 14 3.46 -5.24 14.34
CA VAL A 14 3.90 -4.09 13.53
C VAL A 14 3.69 -4.34 12.03
N TYR A 15 3.97 -5.56 11.55
CA TYR A 15 3.71 -5.90 10.15
C TYR A 15 2.22 -5.94 9.81
N ARG A 16 1.39 -6.49 10.71
CA ARG A 16 -0.06 -6.52 10.51
C ARG A 16 -0.64 -5.11 10.44
N ASP A 17 -0.27 -4.24 11.37
CA ASP A 17 -0.70 -2.84 11.40
C ASP A 17 -0.30 -2.10 10.11
N ARG A 18 0.96 -2.23 9.70
CA ARG A 18 1.46 -1.67 8.43
C ARG A 18 0.73 -2.22 7.21
N ASN A 19 0.39 -3.51 7.19
CA ASN A 19 -0.31 -4.14 6.07
C ASN A 19 -1.74 -3.60 5.94
N LEU A 20 -2.44 -3.42 7.06
CA LEU A 20 -3.76 -2.78 7.09
C LEU A 20 -3.69 -1.34 6.59
N LEU A 21 -2.67 -0.57 6.99
CA LEU A 21 -2.45 0.77 6.48
C LEU A 21 -2.22 0.80 4.96
N ALA A 22 -1.42 -0.13 4.43
CA ALA A 22 -1.16 -0.22 2.98
C ALA A 22 -2.44 -0.56 2.19
N LEU A 23 -3.27 -1.48 2.69
CA LEU A 23 -4.56 -1.80 2.11
C LEU A 23 -5.52 -0.61 2.13
N ALA A 24 -5.61 0.08 3.27
CA ALA A 24 -6.43 1.29 3.41
C ALA A 24 -5.98 2.38 2.44
N PHE A 25 -4.67 2.60 2.31
CA PHE A 25 -4.11 3.55 1.33
C PHE A 25 -4.53 3.22 -0.09
N ILE A 26 -4.41 1.96 -0.53
CA ILE A 26 -4.80 1.54 -1.88
C ILE A 26 -6.30 1.73 -2.09
N ALA A 27 -7.13 1.37 -1.11
CA ALA A 27 -8.57 1.56 -1.17
C ALA A 27 -8.95 3.05 -1.30
N SER A 28 -8.39 3.93 -0.46
CA SER A 28 -8.64 5.37 -0.51
C SER A 28 -8.10 6.00 -1.80
N TYR A 29 -6.92 5.58 -2.27
CA TYR A 29 -6.41 6.03 -3.57
C TYR A 29 -7.34 5.61 -4.71
N ALA A 30 -7.89 4.39 -4.66
CA ALA A 30 -8.82 3.90 -5.66
C ALA A 30 -10.15 4.67 -5.66
N GLU A 31 -10.69 5.00 -4.48
CA GLU A 31 -11.92 5.76 -4.32
C GLU A 31 -11.82 7.17 -4.88
N CYS A 32 -10.69 7.85 -4.67
CA CYS A 32 -10.49 9.24 -5.08
C CYS A 32 -10.14 9.42 -6.58
N ARG A 33 -10.00 8.34 -7.35
CA ARG A 33 -9.50 8.39 -8.73
C ARG A 33 -10.54 7.88 -9.72
N ALA A 34 -10.70 8.58 -10.84
CA ALA A 34 -11.61 8.16 -11.90
C ALA A 34 -11.17 6.85 -12.60
N ARG A 35 -9.86 6.58 -12.63
CA ARG A 35 -9.24 5.38 -13.24
C ARG A 35 -8.03 4.93 -12.43
N PRO A 36 -8.23 4.37 -11.23
CA PRO A 36 -7.12 3.94 -10.40
C PRO A 36 -6.42 2.74 -11.03
N GLN A 37 -5.09 2.81 -11.06
CA GLN A 37 -4.25 1.67 -11.40
C GLN A 37 -3.75 1.05 -10.11
N VAL A 38 -4.49 0.08 -9.63
CA VAL A 38 -4.20 -0.68 -8.42
C VAL A 38 -4.44 -2.16 -8.68
N GLY A 39 -3.81 -2.99 -7.86
CA GLY A 39 -4.07 -4.42 -7.91
C GLY A 39 -3.22 -5.18 -6.90
N TRP A 40 -3.24 -6.49 -7.06
CA TRP A 40 -2.33 -7.38 -6.37
C TRP A 40 -1.81 -8.46 -7.29
N TRP A 41 -0.64 -9.01 -6.95
CA TRP A 41 -0.05 -10.16 -7.63
C TRP A 41 0.58 -11.11 -6.61
N PRO A 42 0.59 -12.44 -6.83
CA PRO A 42 1.37 -13.34 -6.00
C PRO A 42 2.84 -12.91 -6.00
N ASP A 43 3.52 -13.07 -4.88
CA ASP A 43 4.97 -12.92 -4.87
C ASP A 43 5.59 -13.95 -5.84
N THR A 44 6.64 -13.57 -6.54
CA THR A 44 7.30 -14.40 -7.56
C THR A 44 8.53 -15.13 -7.03
N ASP A 45 8.89 -14.92 -5.76
CA ASP A 45 9.91 -15.72 -5.09
C ASP A 45 9.41 -17.18 -4.91
N ASP A 46 10.19 -18.14 -5.41
CA ASP A 46 9.90 -19.58 -5.39
C ASP A 46 9.65 -20.12 -3.96
N VAL A 47 10.12 -19.42 -2.93
CA VAL A 47 9.94 -19.81 -1.52
C VAL A 47 8.70 -19.19 -0.90
N ASN A 48 8.27 -18.01 -1.37
CA ASN A 48 7.29 -17.16 -0.69
C ASN A 48 5.99 -16.92 -1.49
N GLY A 49 5.95 -17.29 -2.78
CA GLY A 49 4.84 -16.99 -3.68
C GLY A 49 3.49 -17.60 -3.32
N GLU A 50 3.46 -18.66 -2.51
CA GLU A 50 2.22 -19.24 -1.99
C GLU A 50 1.69 -18.51 -0.74
N GLU A 51 2.58 -17.93 0.07
CA GLU A 51 2.24 -17.30 1.35
C GLU A 51 2.08 -15.77 1.26
N TRP A 52 2.73 -15.15 0.28
CA TRP A 52 2.83 -13.71 0.15
C TRP A 52 2.25 -13.21 -1.17
N ALA A 53 1.75 -11.98 -1.12
CA ALA A 53 1.32 -11.22 -2.27
C ALA A 53 1.88 -9.82 -2.20
N VAL A 54 2.05 -9.19 -3.35
CA VAL A 54 2.32 -7.75 -3.46
C VAL A 54 1.03 -7.04 -3.81
N ILE A 55 0.60 -6.12 -2.95
CA ILE A 55 -0.41 -5.12 -3.32
C ILE A 55 0.29 -3.88 -3.87
N TRP A 56 -0.28 -3.26 -4.89
CA TRP A 56 0.39 -2.18 -5.61
C TRP A 56 -0.57 -1.09 -6.10
N ALA A 57 0.00 0.10 -6.33
CA ALA A 57 -0.66 1.24 -6.95
C ALA A 57 0.32 1.98 -7.86
N ASN A 58 -0.14 2.45 -9.02
CA ASN A 58 0.61 3.39 -9.85
C ASN A 58 0.20 4.81 -9.47
N LEU A 59 1.07 5.48 -8.72
CA LEU A 59 0.91 6.90 -8.40
C LEU A 59 1.42 7.76 -9.57
N PRO A 60 1.03 9.05 -9.63
CA PRO A 60 1.64 9.97 -10.59
C PRO A 60 3.17 10.08 -10.47
N THR A 61 3.72 9.81 -9.29
CA THR A 61 5.18 9.78 -9.02
C THR A 61 5.82 8.42 -9.31
N GLY A 62 5.05 7.41 -9.72
CA GLY A 62 5.53 6.07 -10.06
C GLY A 62 4.85 4.96 -9.27
N GLN A 63 5.19 3.72 -9.60
CA GLN A 63 4.63 2.55 -8.92
C GLN A 63 5.14 2.43 -7.48
N VAL A 64 4.24 2.01 -6.59
CA VAL A 64 4.55 1.64 -5.21
C VAL A 64 3.85 0.33 -4.85
N GLY A 65 4.41 -0.42 -3.91
CA GLY A 65 3.86 -1.70 -3.50
C GLY A 65 4.44 -2.25 -2.20
N TRP A 66 3.70 -3.18 -1.61
CA TRP A 66 3.99 -3.77 -0.31
C TRP A 66 3.67 -5.26 -0.31
N HIS A 67 4.57 -6.05 0.26
CA HIS A 67 4.32 -7.46 0.54
C HIS A 67 3.37 -7.57 1.74
N ILE A 68 2.30 -8.35 1.57
CA ILE A 68 1.32 -8.72 2.59
C ILE A 68 1.07 -10.24 2.55
N ARG A 69 0.46 -10.80 3.60
CA ARG A 69 0.04 -12.20 3.55
C ARG A 69 -1.02 -12.39 2.48
N ARG A 70 -0.91 -13.49 1.74
CA ARG A 70 -1.82 -13.84 0.65
C ARG A 70 -3.28 -13.94 1.11
N GLU A 71 -3.50 -14.45 2.33
CA GLU A 71 -4.82 -14.56 2.96
C GLU A 71 -5.45 -13.21 3.35
N ASP A 72 -4.64 -12.16 3.50
CA ASP A 72 -5.11 -10.81 3.85
C ASP A 72 -5.55 -9.99 2.62
N VAL A 73 -5.33 -10.51 1.40
CA VAL A 73 -5.71 -9.81 0.17
C VAL A 73 -7.24 -9.76 0.05
N PRO A 74 -7.86 -8.57 -0.05
CA PRO A 74 -9.31 -8.47 -0.20
C PRO A 74 -9.79 -8.99 -1.56
N ASP A 75 -10.93 -9.70 -1.58
CA ASP A 75 -11.54 -10.23 -2.80
C ASP A 75 -11.84 -9.16 -3.86
N GLY A 76 -12.10 -7.93 -3.43
CA GLY A 76 -12.39 -6.80 -4.32
C GLY A 76 -11.17 -6.18 -5.00
N LEU A 77 -9.95 -6.50 -4.56
CA LEU A 77 -8.72 -5.98 -5.16
C LEU A 77 -8.40 -6.82 -6.41
N PRO A 78 -8.31 -6.23 -7.62
CA PRO A 78 -8.10 -7.01 -8.84
C PRO A 78 -6.72 -7.66 -8.86
N LYS A 79 -6.68 -8.96 -9.20
CA LYS A 79 -5.43 -9.69 -9.47
C LYS A 79 -4.85 -9.23 -10.81
N ARG A 80 -3.73 -8.52 -10.79
CA ARG A 80 -3.06 -7.96 -11.98
C ARG A 80 -1.56 -7.91 -11.76
N ASP A 81 -0.81 -8.30 -12.79
CA ASP A 81 0.63 -8.14 -12.79
C ASP A 81 0.95 -6.64 -12.63
N PRO A 82 1.82 -6.26 -11.68
CA PRO A 82 2.21 -4.86 -11.52
C PRO A 82 2.95 -4.29 -12.72
N GLU A 83 3.51 -5.10 -13.63
CA GLU A 83 4.51 -4.60 -14.60
C GLU A 83 5.65 -3.87 -13.87
N TYR A 84 6.18 -4.53 -12.84
CA TYR A 84 7.15 -3.96 -11.91
C TYR A 84 8.37 -3.38 -12.63
N ASP A 85 8.67 -2.11 -12.35
CA ASP A 85 9.71 -1.35 -13.06
C ASP A 85 11.13 -1.55 -12.48
N GLY A 86 11.27 -2.33 -11.41
CA GLY A 86 12.57 -2.61 -10.78
C GLY A 86 12.97 -1.68 -9.64
N TYR A 87 12.08 -0.81 -9.14
CA TYR A 87 12.41 0.16 -8.09
C TYR A 87 12.96 -0.46 -6.80
N THR A 88 13.86 0.25 -6.13
CA THR A 88 14.34 -0.09 -4.78
C THR A 88 13.37 0.41 -3.70
N THR A 89 13.56 -0.05 -2.46
CA THR A 89 12.79 0.47 -1.32
C THR A 89 12.98 1.99 -1.13
N ASP A 90 14.18 2.51 -1.40
CA ASP A 90 14.47 3.94 -1.27
C ASP A 90 13.75 4.75 -2.35
N GLU A 91 13.80 4.30 -3.61
CA GLU A 91 13.05 4.92 -4.72
C GLU A 91 11.55 4.90 -4.44
N LYS A 92 10.99 3.77 -3.99
CA LYS A 92 9.58 3.70 -3.57
C LYS A 92 9.25 4.74 -2.49
N ASN A 93 10.11 4.88 -1.48
CA ASN A 93 9.89 5.82 -0.38
C ASN A 93 9.99 7.28 -0.85
N GLU A 94 10.86 7.57 -1.82
CA GLU A 94 10.94 8.88 -2.48
C GLU A 94 9.66 9.19 -3.27
N ARG A 95 9.17 8.26 -4.09
CA ARG A 95 7.90 8.40 -4.82
C ARG A 95 6.71 8.71 -3.90
N LEU A 96 6.64 8.04 -2.74
CA LEU A 96 5.63 8.30 -1.72
C LEU A 96 5.78 9.70 -1.12
N ARG A 97 7.02 10.12 -0.81
CA ARG A 97 7.30 11.45 -0.27
C ARG A 97 6.89 12.54 -1.24
N GLU A 98 7.33 12.46 -2.48
CA GLU A 98 6.94 13.39 -3.54
C GLU A 98 5.41 13.44 -3.69
N TRP A 99 4.75 12.27 -3.62
CA TRP A 99 3.31 12.16 -3.75
C TRP A 99 2.56 12.93 -2.66
N PHE A 100 2.83 12.64 -1.38
CA PHE A 100 2.11 13.31 -0.31
C PHE A 100 2.52 14.77 -0.15
N THR A 101 3.77 15.14 -0.43
CA THR A 101 4.21 16.54 -0.40
C THR A 101 3.42 17.36 -1.42
N ALA A 102 3.29 16.87 -2.65
CA ALA A 102 2.48 17.54 -3.67
C ALA A 102 1.00 17.70 -3.27
N VAL A 103 0.43 16.71 -2.57
CA VAL A 103 -0.95 16.80 -2.06
C VAL A 103 -1.06 17.89 -0.98
N TYR A 104 -0.18 17.91 0.01
CA TYR A 104 -0.23 18.91 1.08
C TYR A 104 0.09 20.33 0.60
N ASP A 105 0.94 20.49 -0.41
CA ASP A 105 1.26 21.79 -1.00
C ASP A 105 0.16 22.33 -1.92
N SER A 106 -0.82 21.51 -2.29
CA SER A 106 -1.87 21.86 -3.26
C SER A 106 -3.15 22.46 -2.65
N ASP A 107 -3.14 22.82 -1.35
CA ASP A 107 -4.33 23.21 -0.56
C ASP A 107 -5.48 22.15 -0.60
N ALA A 108 -5.23 20.94 -1.11
CA ALA A 108 -6.24 19.89 -1.27
C ALA A 108 -6.75 19.31 0.08
N VAL A 109 -6.08 19.62 1.18
CA VAL A 109 -6.35 19.05 2.52
C VAL A 109 -7.10 20.03 3.43
N THR A 110 -7.29 21.29 3.03
CA THR A 110 -7.79 22.36 3.93
C THR A 110 -9.31 22.64 3.83
N GLU A 111 -10.04 22.10 2.85
CA GLU A 111 -11.36 22.64 2.47
C GLU A 111 -12.55 21.64 2.46
N ALA A 112 -12.42 20.42 3.00
CA ALA A 112 -13.56 19.49 3.09
C ALA A 112 -14.02 19.30 4.55
N PRO A 113 -15.24 19.75 4.92
CA PRO A 113 -15.87 19.32 6.17
C PRO A 113 -16.07 17.80 6.13
N LEU A 114 -15.81 17.12 7.24
CA LEU A 114 -16.20 15.72 7.46
C LEU A 114 -17.73 15.55 7.46
#